data_AF-A0A645F3A1-F1
#
_entry.id   AF-A0A645F3A1-F1
#
_cell.length_a   1.000
_cell.length_b   1.000
_cell.length_c   1.000
_cell.angle_alpha   90.00
_cell.angle_beta   90.00
_cell.angle_gamma   90.00
#
_symmetry.space_group_name_H-M   'P 1'
#
loop_
_entity.id
_entity.type
_entity.pdbx_description
1 polymer ?
#
loop_
_entity_poly.entity_id
_entity_poly.type
_entity_poly.pdbx_seq_one_letter_code
_entity_poly.pdbx_strand_id
1 'polypeptide(L)'
;MEPESVYYEEIMLWALTIGYIKVSPEEKLKFIEDFIPKINNWAVCDSFSAGLKFTQKNKELVWKFIQPYLKDSREFYIRFGVVMLMDYFIDEEHIKTNLDLLEKINHEGYYVKMAVAWALSVCFVKYPEITRAFFEKDTNKLDDFTYNKAIQKIRESYRVSKEDKDYLNQLKRKKAVLS
;
A
#
# COMPACT_ATOMS: atom_id res chain seq x y z
N MET A 1 -21.79 4.63 23.49
CA MET A 1 -22.15 5.21 22.18
C MET A 1 -20.98 6.11 21.83
N GLU A 2 -20.05 5.62 21.01
CA GLU A 2 -18.93 6.46 20.60
C GLU A 2 -19.45 7.62 19.74
N PRO A 3 -18.98 8.85 19.95
CA PRO A 3 -19.33 9.94 19.06
C PRO A 3 -18.88 9.57 17.64
N GLU A 4 -19.84 9.59 16.72
CA GLU A 4 -19.56 9.48 15.30
C GLU A 4 -18.82 10.76 14.91
N SER A 5 -17.49 10.70 14.81
CA SER A 5 -16.68 11.85 14.42
C SER A 5 -17.06 12.28 13.00
N VAL A 6 -17.64 13.47 12.88
CA VAL A 6 -18.22 13.97 11.62
C VAL A 6 -17.17 14.72 10.79
N TYR A 7 -16.09 15.20 11.41
CA TYR A 7 -15.14 16.12 10.78
C TYR A 7 -13.80 15.46 10.46
N TYR A 8 -13.26 15.79 9.28
CA TYR A 8 -11.97 15.30 8.81
C TYR A 8 -10.83 15.58 9.79
N GLU A 9 -10.79 16.78 10.37
CA GLU A 9 -9.76 17.23 11.30
C GLU A 9 -9.76 16.43 12.60
N GLU A 10 -10.94 16.04 13.08
CA GLU A 10 -11.08 15.22 14.29
C GLU A 10 -10.59 13.78 14.04
N ILE A 11 -10.96 13.19 12.91
CA ILE A 11 -10.44 11.87 12.48
C ILE A 11 -8.92 11.92 12.32
N MET A 12 -8.38 12.98 11.72
CA MET A 12 -6.93 13.15 11.56
C MET A 12 -6.23 13.32 12.92
N LEU A 13 -6.80 14.10 13.84
CA LEU A 13 -6.26 14.27 15.19
C LEU A 13 -6.22 12.95 15.96
N TRP A 14 -7.26 12.11 15.82
CA TRP A 14 -7.28 10.76 16.40
C TRP A 14 -6.16 9.88 15.81
N ALA A 15 -6.01 9.87 14.48
CA ALA A 15 -4.91 9.16 13.80
C ALA A 15 -3.54 9.57 14.35
N LEU A 16 -3.28 10.88 14.46
CA LEU A 16 -2.04 11.43 15.01
C LEU A 16 -1.85 11.00 16.47
N THR A 17 -2.91 11.06 17.27
CA THR A 17 -2.88 10.70 18.69
C THR A 17 -2.43 9.24 18.88
N ILE A 18 -2.96 8.30 18.09
CA ILE A 18 -2.53 6.90 18.11
C ILE A 18 -1.04 6.76 17.72
N GLY A 19 -0.58 7.54 16.74
CA GLY A 19 0.84 7.58 16.36
C GLY A 19 1.75 7.96 17.54
N TYR A 20 1.39 9.01 18.28
CA TYR A 20 2.22 9.59 19.34
C TYR A 20 2.05 8.98 20.74
N ILE A 21 0.90 8.37 21.04
CA ILE A 21 0.63 7.84 22.39
C ILE A 21 1.66 6.76 22.76
N LYS A 22 2.15 6.79 24.00
CA LYS A 22 3.13 5.83 24.53
C LYS A 22 2.41 4.76 25.34
N VAL A 23 2.16 3.63 24.69
CA VAL A 23 1.53 2.43 25.28
C VAL A 23 2.28 1.19 24.79
N SER A 24 1.93 0.01 25.31
CA SER A 24 2.49 -1.24 24.78
C SER A 24 2.17 -1.41 23.29
N PRO A 25 3.01 -2.12 22.52
CA PRO A 25 2.72 -2.43 21.12
C PRO A 25 1.35 -3.10 20.93
N GLU A 26 0.97 -4.00 21.84
CA GLU A 26 -0.29 -4.73 21.81
C GLU A 26 -1.49 -3.82 22.04
N GLU A 27 -1.42 -2.89 22.99
CA GLU A 27 -2.45 -1.87 23.19
C GLU A 27 -2.54 -0.92 22.00
N LYS A 28 -1.40 -0.55 21.40
CA LYS A 28 -1.38 0.29 20.21
C LYS A 28 -2.07 -0.40 19.03
N LEU A 29 -1.88 -1.70 18.85
CA LEU A 29 -2.58 -2.47 17.81
C LEU A 29 -4.10 -2.46 17.99
N LYS A 30 -4.60 -2.52 19.23
CA LYS A 30 -6.04 -2.40 19.52
C LYS A 30 -6.58 -1.03 19.07
N PHE A 31 -5.88 0.05 19.42
CA PHE A 31 -6.28 1.38 18.97
C PHE A 31 -6.24 1.53 17.45
N ILE A 32 -5.28 0.89 16.78
CA ILE A 32 -5.22 0.86 15.32
C ILE A 32 -6.43 0.12 14.76
N GLU A 33 -6.75 -1.07 15.29
CA GLU A 33 -7.92 -1.86 14.88
C GLU A 33 -9.23 -1.08 15.03
N ASP A 34 -9.41 -0.39 16.15
CA ASP A 34 -10.59 0.46 16.41
C ASP A 34 -10.67 1.67 15.47
N PHE A 35 -9.52 2.18 15.02
CA PHE A 35 -9.43 3.35 14.15
C PHE A 35 -9.63 3.05 12.66
N ILE A 36 -9.21 1.88 12.18
CA ILE A 36 -9.32 1.51 10.75
C ILE A 36 -10.73 1.72 10.18
N PRO A 37 -11.84 1.36 10.85
CA PRO A 37 -13.20 1.65 10.39
C PRO A 37 -13.51 3.14 10.12
N LYS A 38 -12.74 4.06 10.72
CA LYS A 38 -12.91 5.51 10.59
C LYS A 38 -12.18 6.08 9.36
N ILE A 39 -11.35 5.28 8.71
CA ILE A 39 -10.61 5.71 7.51
C ILE A 39 -11.56 5.72 6.31
N ASN A 40 -11.94 6.91 5.86
CA ASN A 40 -12.85 7.11 4.72
C ASN A 40 -12.22 7.84 3.52
N ASN A 41 -10.94 8.19 3.62
CA ASN A 41 -10.21 8.87 2.55
C ASN A 41 -8.72 8.53 2.57
N TRP A 42 -8.05 8.78 1.44
CA TRP A 42 -6.65 8.44 1.25
C TRP A 42 -5.70 9.27 2.14
N ALA A 43 -6.02 10.54 2.42
CA ALA A 43 -5.12 11.41 3.19
C ALA A 43 -5.02 10.97 4.65
N VAL A 44 -6.15 10.60 5.27
CA VAL A 44 -6.18 9.99 6.61
C VAL A 44 -5.42 8.67 6.61
N CYS A 45 -5.69 7.77 5.66
CA CYS A 45 -5.04 6.47 5.57
C CYS A 45 -3.50 6.59 5.53
N ASP A 46 -3.01 7.44 4.62
CA ASP A 46 -1.59 7.56 4.33
C ASP A 46 -0.87 8.27 5.47
N SER A 47 -1.47 9.34 6.00
CA SER A 47 -0.90 10.09 7.12
C SER A 47 -0.86 9.26 8.40
N PHE A 48 -1.92 8.48 8.66
CA PHE A 48 -1.98 7.56 9.78
C PHE A 48 -0.89 6.49 9.68
N SER A 49 -0.81 5.79 8.54
CA SER A 49 0.20 4.74 8.29
C SER A 49 1.62 5.28 8.47
N ALA A 50 1.91 6.44 7.86
CA ALA A 50 3.21 7.09 8.00
C ALA A 50 3.54 7.49 9.45
N GLY A 51 2.54 7.78 10.27
CA GLY A 51 2.66 8.12 11.69
C GLY A 51 2.94 6.93 12.62
N LEU A 52 2.69 5.69 12.18
CA LEU A 52 2.87 4.46 12.97
C LEU A 52 4.35 4.03 13.11
N LYS A 53 5.22 4.95 13.50
CA LYS A 53 6.69 4.75 13.59
C LYS A 53 7.12 3.65 14.57
N PHE A 54 6.26 3.28 15.54
CA PHE A 54 6.51 2.15 16.43
C PHE A 54 6.74 0.83 15.67
N THR A 55 6.22 0.71 14.44
CA THR A 55 6.40 -0.43 13.54
C THR A 55 7.86 -0.78 13.31
N GLN A 56 8.76 0.22 13.25
CA GLN A 56 10.19 -0.02 13.02
C GLN A 56 10.83 -0.88 14.11
N LYS A 57 10.32 -0.82 15.35
CA LYS A 57 10.81 -1.61 16.49
C LYS A 57 9.99 -2.88 16.73
N ASN A 58 8.87 -3.06 16.03
CA ASN A 58 7.90 -4.13 16.25
C ASN A 58 7.50 -4.79 14.92
N LYS A 59 8.45 -4.93 13.99
CA LYS A 59 8.20 -5.35 12.60
C LYS A 59 7.44 -6.67 12.52
N GLU A 60 7.89 -7.71 13.22
CA GLU A 60 7.26 -9.03 13.16
C GLU A 60 5.80 -9.01 13.67
N LEU A 61 5.56 -8.30 14.77
CA LEU A 61 4.23 -8.14 15.35
C LEU A 61 3.29 -7.43 14.37
N VAL A 62 3.72 -6.30 13.82
CA VAL A 62 2.91 -5.51 12.88
C VAL A 62 2.74 -6.25 11.55
N TRP A 63 3.77 -6.97 11.07
CA TRP A 63 3.69 -7.79 9.86
C TRP A 63 2.55 -8.79 9.94
N LYS A 64 2.44 -9.51 11.07
CA LYS A 64 1.34 -10.46 11.33
C LYS A 64 0.00 -9.73 11.40
N PHE A 65 -0.06 -8.60 12.10
CA PHE A 65 -1.26 -7.80 12.27
C PHE A 65 -1.85 -7.30 10.94
N ILE A 66 -1.02 -6.94 9.95
CA ILE A 66 -1.53 -6.37 8.70
C ILE A 66 -2.02 -7.39 7.67
N GLN A 67 -1.69 -8.68 7.83
CA GLN A 67 -2.03 -9.72 6.85
C GLN A 67 -3.53 -9.85 6.55
N PRO A 68 -4.44 -9.78 7.55
CA PRO A 68 -5.88 -9.86 7.29
C PRO A 68 -6.37 -8.71 6.40
N TYR A 69 -5.85 -7.49 6.59
CA TYR A 69 -6.28 -6.31 5.83
C TYR A 69 -5.94 -6.40 4.35
N LEU A 70 -4.82 -7.04 3.99
CA LEU A 70 -4.43 -7.30 2.60
C LEU A 70 -5.37 -8.27 1.87
N LYS A 71 -6.20 -9.00 2.61
CA LYS A 71 -7.19 -9.97 2.09
C LYS A 71 -8.64 -9.52 2.35
N ASP A 72 -8.83 -8.30 2.87
CA ASP A 72 -10.15 -7.75 3.15
C ASP A 72 -10.89 -7.45 1.83
N SER A 73 -12.18 -7.12 1.93
CA SER A 73 -13.00 -6.67 0.81
C SER A 73 -13.30 -5.18 0.86
N ARG A 74 -12.99 -4.50 1.97
CA ARG A 74 -13.24 -3.06 2.16
C ARG A 74 -12.05 -2.25 1.66
N GLU A 75 -12.33 -1.27 0.81
CA GLU A 75 -11.31 -0.48 0.10
C GLU A 75 -10.23 0.11 1.02
N PHE A 76 -10.63 0.83 2.08
CA PHE A 76 -9.66 1.48 2.97
C PHE A 76 -8.94 0.54 3.94
N TYR A 77 -9.49 -0.66 4.18
CA TYR A 77 -8.80 -1.70 4.95
C TYR A 77 -7.64 -2.24 4.13
N ILE A 78 -7.90 -2.60 2.86
CA ILE A 78 -6.84 -3.03 1.94
C ILE A 78 -5.82 -1.90 1.74
N ARG A 79 -6.28 -0.65 1.52
CA ARG A 79 -5.37 0.49 1.38
C ARG A 79 -4.43 0.62 2.58
N PHE A 80 -4.97 0.54 3.81
CA PHE A 80 -4.16 0.59 5.02
C PHE A 80 -3.08 -0.50 5.01
N GLY A 81 -3.45 -1.76 4.72
CA GLY A 81 -2.48 -2.85 4.60
C GLY A 81 -1.39 -2.56 3.56
N VAL A 82 -1.76 -2.09 2.37
CA VAL A 82 -0.82 -1.79 1.27
C VAL A 82 0.12 -0.64 1.61
N VAL A 83 -0.38 0.43 2.23
CA VAL A 83 0.45 1.58 2.62
C VAL A 83 1.40 1.18 3.76
N MET A 84 0.95 0.35 4.70
CA MET A 84 1.83 -0.22 5.73
C MET A 84 2.96 -1.07 5.15
N LEU A 85 2.67 -1.92 4.15
CA LEU A 85 3.71 -2.66 3.41
C LEU A 85 4.74 -1.70 2.81
N MET A 86 4.26 -0.68 2.12
CA MET A 86 5.09 0.28 1.41
C MET A 86 6.00 1.10 2.34
N ASP A 87 5.46 1.56 3.47
CA ASP A 87 6.18 2.42 4.42
C ASP A 87 7.24 1.66 5.23
N TYR A 88 6.99 0.40 5.60
CA TYR A 88 7.80 -0.29 6.60
C TYR A 88 8.39 -1.64 6.16
N PHE A 89 7.84 -2.28 5.13
CA PHE A 89 8.16 -3.67 4.78
C PHE A 89 8.69 -3.84 3.35
N ILE A 90 9.00 -2.78 2.60
CA ILE A 90 9.81 -2.92 1.37
C ILE A 90 11.29 -3.01 1.77
N ASP A 91 11.71 -4.23 2.10
CA ASP A 91 13.07 -4.65 2.43
C ASP A 91 13.36 -6.07 1.85
N GLU A 92 14.59 -6.56 2.02
CA GLU A 92 15.09 -7.80 1.39
C GLU A 92 14.34 -9.05 1.87
N GLU A 93 13.93 -9.07 3.14
CA GLU A 93 13.20 -10.19 3.75
C GLU A 93 11.80 -10.34 3.15
N HIS A 94 11.14 -9.22 2.84
CA HIS A 94 9.72 -9.23 2.49
C HIS A 94 9.45 -8.98 0.99
N ILE A 95 10.41 -8.47 0.20
CA ILE A 95 10.17 -8.01 -1.17
C ILE A 95 9.46 -9.03 -2.07
N LYS A 96 9.87 -10.30 -2.03
CA LYS A 96 9.23 -11.39 -2.80
C LYS A 96 7.78 -11.58 -2.39
N THR A 97 7.55 -11.73 -1.09
CA THR A 97 6.22 -11.91 -0.50
C THR A 97 5.32 -10.70 -0.78
N ASN A 98 5.85 -9.48 -0.73
CA ASN A 98 5.10 -8.27 -1.03
C ASN A 98 4.63 -8.23 -2.48
N LEU A 99 5.49 -8.56 -3.44
CA LEU A 99 5.10 -8.60 -4.85
C LEU A 99 3.96 -9.61 -5.08
N ASP A 100 4.03 -10.79 -4.46
CA ASP A 100 2.97 -11.80 -4.52
C ASP A 100 1.67 -11.36 -3.85
N LEU A 101 1.76 -10.66 -2.71
CA LEU A 101 0.60 -10.11 -2.00
C LEU A 101 -0.07 -9.02 -2.85
N LEU A 102 0.72 -8.08 -3.37
CA LEU A 102 0.23 -6.97 -4.19
C LEU A 102 -0.45 -7.44 -5.48
N GLU A 103 0.06 -8.49 -6.12
CA GLU A 103 -0.58 -9.10 -7.29
C GLU A 103 -1.93 -9.74 -6.98
N LYS A 104 -2.09 -10.33 -5.80
CA LYS A 104 -3.34 -11.02 -5.40
C LYS A 104 -4.45 -10.07 -5.00
N ILE A 105 -4.14 -8.78 -4.78
CA ILE A 105 -5.15 -7.77 -4.46
C ILE A 105 -5.92 -7.43 -5.74
N ASN A 106 -7.13 -7.98 -5.83
CA ASN A 106 -8.09 -7.67 -6.88
C ASN A 106 -9.31 -6.98 -6.27
N HIS A 107 -9.46 -5.68 -6.52
CA HIS A 107 -10.51 -4.85 -5.94
C HIS A 107 -10.87 -3.71 -6.88
N GLU A 108 -12.16 -3.40 -7.06
CA GLU A 108 -12.60 -2.38 -8.02
C GLU A 108 -12.36 -0.93 -7.58
N GLY A 109 -12.27 -0.71 -6.27
CA GLY A 109 -12.02 0.58 -5.64
C GLY A 109 -10.74 1.26 -6.13
N TYR A 110 -10.90 2.50 -6.61
CA TYR A 110 -9.83 3.32 -7.16
C TYR A 110 -8.67 3.53 -6.18
N TYR A 111 -8.94 3.74 -4.89
CA TYR A 111 -7.91 4.01 -3.88
C TYR A 111 -7.05 2.78 -3.59
N VAL A 112 -7.60 1.57 -3.69
CA VAL A 112 -6.80 0.34 -3.59
C VAL A 112 -5.91 0.18 -4.81
N LYS A 113 -6.47 0.29 -6.03
CA LYS A 113 -5.69 0.22 -7.28
C LYS A 113 -4.53 1.21 -7.29
N MET A 114 -4.79 2.45 -6.81
CA MET A 114 -3.77 3.48 -6.68
C MET A 114 -2.69 3.17 -5.63
N ALA A 115 -3.07 2.58 -4.48
CA ALA A 115 -2.12 2.20 -3.45
C ALA A 115 -1.20 1.06 -3.93
N VAL A 116 -1.76 0.04 -4.57
CA VAL A 116 -1.00 -1.08 -5.13
C VAL A 116 -0.01 -0.58 -6.20
N ALA A 117 -0.49 0.26 -7.13
CA ALA A 117 0.37 0.87 -8.15
C ALA A 117 1.52 1.71 -7.53
N TRP A 118 1.25 2.41 -6.43
CA TRP A 118 2.28 3.18 -5.73
C TRP A 118 3.27 2.27 -5.01
N ALA A 119 2.80 1.27 -4.28
CA ALA A 119 3.66 0.30 -3.60
C ALA A 119 4.61 -0.38 -4.59
N LEU A 120 4.11 -0.85 -5.74
CA LEU A 120 4.93 -1.43 -6.81
C LEU A 120 5.99 -0.46 -7.36
N SER A 121 5.67 0.83 -7.46
CA SER A 121 6.65 1.83 -7.87
C SER A 121 7.77 2.02 -6.86
N VAL A 122 7.46 1.93 -5.56
CA VAL A 122 8.46 1.98 -4.48
C VAL A 122 9.29 0.70 -4.46
N CYS A 123 8.67 -0.47 -4.70
CA CYS A 123 9.38 -1.73 -4.90
C CYS A 123 10.41 -1.61 -6.02
N PHE A 124 10.04 -1.05 -7.18
CA PHE A 124 10.97 -0.88 -8.29
C PHE A 124 12.14 0.06 -7.94
N VAL A 125 11.86 1.17 -7.26
CA VAL A 125 12.92 2.12 -6.85
C VAL A 125 13.93 1.47 -5.90
N LYS A 126 13.49 0.59 -4.99
CA LYS A 126 14.37 -0.06 -4.00
C LYS A 126 14.99 -1.36 -4.49
N TYR A 127 14.26 -2.12 -5.28
CA TYR A 127 14.59 -3.47 -5.76
C TYR A 127 14.23 -3.59 -7.25
N PRO A 128 14.97 -2.91 -8.15
CA PRO A 128 14.62 -2.79 -9.56
C PRO A 128 14.60 -4.14 -10.28
N GLU A 129 15.61 -5.00 -10.07
CA GLU A 129 15.74 -6.27 -10.78
C GLU A 129 14.55 -7.21 -10.54
N ILE A 130 14.22 -7.45 -9.27
CA ILE A 130 13.12 -8.36 -8.91
C ILE A 130 11.76 -7.79 -9.29
N THR A 131 11.61 -6.47 -9.19
CA THR A 131 10.35 -5.81 -9.56
C THR A 131 10.19 -5.76 -11.09
N ARG A 132 11.28 -5.63 -11.86
CA ARG A 132 11.27 -5.75 -13.32
C ARG A 132 10.79 -7.14 -13.75
N ALA A 133 11.38 -8.20 -13.20
CA ALA A 133 10.97 -9.57 -13.46
C ALA A 133 9.47 -9.81 -13.12
N PHE A 134 8.96 -9.12 -12.09
CA PHE A 134 7.53 -9.15 -11.76
C PHE A 134 6.64 -8.53 -12.85
N PHE A 135 7.08 -7.47 -13.55
CA PHE A 135 6.30 -6.90 -14.67
C PHE A 135 6.43 -7.74 -15.94
N GLU A 136 7.56 -8.40 -16.15
CA GLU A 136 7.83 -9.22 -17.34
C GLU A 136 7.08 -10.57 -17.35
N LYS A 137 6.66 -11.07 -16.19
CA LYS A 137 5.99 -12.37 -16.13
C LYS A 137 4.65 -12.35 -16.89
N ASP A 138 4.48 -13.29 -17.82
CA ASP A 138 3.23 -13.48 -18.57
C ASP A 138 2.05 -13.85 -17.68
N THR A 139 2.32 -14.40 -16.48
CA THR A 139 1.31 -14.81 -15.51
C THR A 139 0.86 -13.69 -14.57
N ASN A 140 1.26 -12.44 -14.84
CA ASN A 140 0.97 -11.32 -13.95
C ASN A 140 -0.53 -11.00 -13.86
N LYS A 141 -1.11 -11.16 -12.67
CA LYS A 141 -2.57 -11.11 -12.43
C LYS A 141 -3.14 -9.75 -12.06
N LEU A 142 -2.32 -8.68 -12.06
CA LEU A 142 -2.85 -7.33 -11.86
C LEU A 142 -3.85 -6.98 -12.97
N ASP A 143 -4.89 -6.24 -12.64
CA ASP A 143 -5.77 -5.65 -13.64
C ASP A 143 -5.00 -4.61 -14.50
N ASP A 144 -5.46 -4.40 -15.73
CA ASP A 144 -4.78 -3.53 -16.70
C ASP A 144 -4.64 -2.09 -16.20
N PHE A 145 -5.58 -1.58 -15.40
CA PHE A 145 -5.48 -0.24 -14.84
C PHE A 145 -4.34 -0.19 -13.82
N THR A 146 -4.35 -1.07 -12.81
CA THR A 146 -3.33 -1.08 -11.75
C THR A 146 -1.93 -1.35 -12.32
N TYR A 147 -1.80 -2.32 -13.22
CA TYR A 147 -0.56 -2.65 -13.90
C TYR A 147 0.04 -1.43 -14.64
N ASN A 148 -0.76 -0.80 -15.51
CA ASN A 148 -0.31 0.35 -16.28
C ASN A 148 -0.05 1.58 -15.40
N LYS A 149 -0.80 1.74 -14.31
CA LYS A 149 -0.63 2.82 -13.35
C LYS A 149 0.66 2.66 -12.56
N ALA A 150 1.04 1.43 -12.21
CA ALA A 150 2.31 1.15 -11.57
C ALA A 150 3.48 1.53 -12.48
N ILE A 151 3.45 1.13 -13.75
CA ILE A 151 4.45 1.55 -14.76
C ILE A 151 4.49 3.07 -14.89
N GLN A 152 3.33 3.74 -14.94
CA GLN A 152 3.27 5.19 -14.98
C GLN A 152 4.00 5.81 -13.76
N LYS A 153 3.70 5.35 -12.54
CA LYS A 153 4.31 5.86 -11.31
C LYS A 153 5.82 5.61 -11.25
N ILE A 154 6.29 4.46 -11.71
CA ILE A 154 7.73 4.17 -11.83
C ILE A 154 8.40 5.22 -12.75
N ARG A 155 7.75 5.54 -13.86
CA ARG A 155 8.29 6.50 -14.85
C ARG A 155 8.30 7.94 -14.38
N GLU A 156 7.37 8.32 -13.50
CA GLU A 156 7.31 9.64 -12.86
C GLU A 156 8.44 9.83 -11.84
N SER A 157 9.06 8.76 -11.34
CA SER A 157 10.15 8.84 -10.37
C SER A 157 11.45 9.34 -11.00
N TYR A 158 12.07 10.37 -10.41
CA TYR A 158 13.41 10.83 -10.79
C TYR A 158 14.54 9.85 -10.41
N ARG A 159 14.25 8.86 -9.56
CA ARG A 159 15.23 7.86 -9.11
C ARG A 159 15.41 6.69 -10.09
N VAL A 160 14.62 6.64 -11.15
CA VAL A 160 14.63 5.56 -12.14
C VAL A 160 15.34 6.05 -13.41
N SER A 161 16.20 5.21 -13.99
CA SER A 161 16.97 5.55 -15.19
C SER A 161 16.06 5.77 -16.39
N LYS A 162 16.51 6.54 -17.39
CA LYS A 162 15.74 6.72 -18.64
C LYS A 162 15.51 5.38 -19.36
N GLU A 163 16.53 4.52 -19.39
CA GLU A 163 16.47 3.20 -20.00
C GLU A 163 15.36 2.33 -19.38
N ASP A 164 15.30 2.26 -18.06
CA ASP A 164 14.26 1.51 -17.35
C ASP A 164 12.86 2.06 -17.63
N LYS A 165 12.74 3.40 -17.71
CA LYS A 165 11.46 4.04 -18.02
C LYS A 165 10.97 3.73 -19.42
N ASP A 166 11.89 3.74 -20.38
CA ASP A 166 11.58 3.46 -21.78
C ASP A 166 11.24 1.97 -21.96
N TYR A 167 11.98 1.09 -21.29
CA TYR A 167 11.71 -0.35 -21.26
C TYR A 167 10.34 -0.67 -20.66
N LEU A 168 10.06 -0.22 -19.43
CA LEU A 168 8.76 -0.47 -18.78
C LEU A 168 7.58 0.10 -19.57
N ASN A 169 7.78 1.19 -20.32
CA ASN A 169 6.72 1.74 -21.17
C ASN A 169 6.29 0.76 -22.27
N GLN A 170 7.20 -0.07 -22.78
CA GLN A 170 6.89 -1.09 -23.78
C GLN A 170 6.04 -2.23 -23.20
N LEU A 171 6.12 -2.46 -21.88
CA LEU A 171 5.34 -3.49 -21.19
C LEU A 171 3.88 -3.09 -20.92
N LYS A 172 3.48 -1.83 -21.18
CA LYS A 172 2.11 -1.38 -20.92
C LYS A 172 1.10 -2.21 -21.71
N ARG A 173 0.06 -2.66 -21.01
CA ARG A 173 -1.05 -3.42 -21.59
C ARG A 173 -2.02 -2.49 -22.29
N LYS A 174 -2.50 -2.88 -23.47
CA LYS A 174 -3.57 -2.14 -24.16
C LYS A 174 -4.85 -2.32 -23.35
N LYS A 175 -5.60 -1.23 -23.13
CA LYS A 175 -6.98 -1.36 -22.61
C LYS A 175 -7.73 -2.27 -23.58
N ALA A 176 -8.29 -3.37 -23.10
CA ALA A 176 -9.28 -4.08 -23.87
C ALA A 176 -10.38 -3.08 -24.25
N VAL A 177 -10.56 -2.83 -25.54
CA VAL A 177 -11.75 -2.16 -26.04
C VAL A 177 -12.86 -3.18 -25.77
N LEU A 178 -13.66 -2.94 -24.73
CA LEU A 178 -14.91 -3.67 -24.55
C LEU A 178 -15.75 -3.38 -25.78
N SER A 179 -15.88 -4.38 -26.66
CA SER A 179 -16.85 -4.40 -27.77
C SER A 179 -18.25 -4.62 -27.24
#